data_AF-A0A960GLC2-F1
#
_entry.id   AF-A0A960GLC2-F1
#
_cell.length_a   1.000
_cell.length_b   1.000
_cell.length_c   1.000
_cell.angle_alpha   90.00
_cell.angle_beta   90.00
_cell.angle_gamma   90.00
#
_symmetry.space_group_name_H-M   'P 1'
#
loop_
_entity.id
_entity.type
_entity.pdbx_description
1 polymer ?
#
loop_
_entity_poly.entity_id
_entity_poly.type
_entity_poly.pdbx_seq_one_letter_code
_entity_poly.pdbx_strand_id
1 'polypeptide(L)'
;TAPPARAANTWALNGTYTATSNGEWARTNDVFHDERSVRAIWTISSQCSYPTECTGTVTSDQGWTAPIYQTGGEWYVKHIVPDWIPCPDGTTADGFQVFRFKAMTPGGDNTDPTSNTLVGEDSTTGPGGACGRSLPLFIAMPFKLVKVG
;
A
#
# COMPACT_ATOMS: atom_id res chain seq x y z
N THR A 1 24.90 15.46 -21.67
CA THR A 1 23.95 15.03 -20.62
C THR A 1 22.58 15.54 -21.03
N ALA A 2 21.64 14.66 -21.37
CA ALA A 2 20.28 15.08 -21.76
C ALA A 2 19.51 15.55 -20.52
N PRO A 3 18.69 16.62 -20.61
CA PRO A 3 17.88 17.06 -19.47
C PRO A 3 16.86 15.97 -19.11
N PRO A 4 16.59 15.71 -17.81
CA PRO A 4 15.51 14.83 -17.43
C PRO A 4 14.20 15.39 -17.98
N ALA A 5 13.41 14.55 -18.64
CA ALA A 5 12.18 14.95 -19.29
C ALA A 5 11.17 15.48 -18.26
N ARG A 6 10.81 16.76 -18.33
CA ARG A 6 9.81 17.40 -17.46
C ARG A 6 8.45 16.67 -17.43
N ALA A 7 8.12 15.90 -18.46
CA ALA A 7 6.90 15.08 -18.52
C ALA A 7 6.93 13.85 -17.59
N ALA A 8 8.10 13.29 -17.28
CA ALA A 8 8.20 12.14 -16.37
C ALA A 8 7.75 12.49 -14.94
N ASN A 9 7.91 13.75 -14.54
CA ASN A 9 7.53 14.23 -13.21
C ASN A 9 6.04 14.54 -13.06
N THR A 10 5.28 14.69 -14.16
CA THR A 10 3.85 15.04 -14.07
C THR A 10 2.97 13.86 -13.67
N TRP A 11 3.41 12.63 -13.91
CA TRP A 11 2.67 11.41 -13.58
C TRP A 11 3.21 10.69 -12.34
N ALA A 12 4.45 11.02 -11.94
CA ALA A 12 5.11 10.37 -10.82
C ALA A 12 4.48 10.78 -9.48
N LEU A 13 4.32 9.79 -8.60
CA LEU A 13 3.90 10.00 -7.21
C LEU A 13 5.15 10.26 -6.36
N ASN A 14 5.53 11.54 -6.25
CA ASN A 14 6.74 11.96 -5.54
C ASN A 14 6.41 12.88 -4.36
N GLY A 15 7.03 12.60 -3.22
CA GLY A 15 6.97 13.44 -2.03
C GLY A 15 6.77 12.65 -0.74
N THR A 16 6.36 13.37 0.30
CA THR A 16 6.06 12.82 1.62
C THR A 16 4.55 12.69 1.77
N TYR A 17 4.09 11.59 2.35
CA TYR A 17 2.68 11.27 2.48
C TYR A 17 2.37 10.72 3.87
N THR A 18 1.18 11.00 4.37
CA THR A 18 0.59 10.27 5.48
C THR A 18 -0.17 9.08 4.91
N ALA A 19 0.30 7.87 5.21
CA ALA A 19 -0.36 6.61 4.91
C ALA A 19 -1.21 6.19 6.13
N THR A 20 -2.44 5.77 5.90
CA THR A 20 -3.37 5.35 6.97
C THR A 20 -4.16 4.13 6.52
N SER A 21 -4.00 3.03 7.24
CA SER A 21 -4.83 1.82 7.14
C SER A 21 -5.83 1.83 8.29
N ASN A 22 -7.12 1.85 7.97
CA ASN A 22 -8.18 1.91 8.96
C ASN A 22 -8.60 0.51 9.42
N GLY A 23 -8.25 0.15 10.65
CA GLY A 23 -8.58 -1.13 11.24
C GLY A 23 -10.02 -1.23 11.74
N GLU A 24 -10.71 -0.10 12.02
CA GLU A 24 -12.11 -0.07 12.48
C GLU A 24 -13.11 -0.59 11.43
N TRP A 25 -12.66 -0.78 10.18
CA TRP A 25 -13.44 -1.33 9.07
C TRP A 25 -12.73 -2.50 8.42
N ALA A 26 -11.88 -3.20 9.17
CA ALA A 26 -11.14 -4.33 8.67
C ALA A 26 -12.04 -5.55 8.45
N ARG A 27 -11.62 -6.40 7.51
CA ARG A 27 -12.20 -7.71 7.27
C ARG A 27 -11.13 -8.77 7.41
N THR A 28 -11.39 -9.80 8.20
CA THR A 28 -10.59 -11.04 8.20
C THR A 28 -11.42 -12.11 7.53
N ASN A 29 -10.92 -12.64 6.41
CA ASN A 29 -11.63 -13.64 5.59
C ASN A 29 -13.09 -13.22 5.31
N ASP A 30 -13.27 -11.98 4.84
CA ASP A 30 -14.56 -11.32 4.54
C ASP A 30 -15.50 -11.05 5.73
N VAL A 31 -15.10 -11.40 6.95
CA VAL A 31 -15.86 -11.08 8.17
C VAL A 31 -15.35 -9.77 8.76
N PHE A 32 -16.25 -8.82 8.96
CA PHE A 32 -15.93 -7.56 9.64
C PHE A 32 -15.50 -7.82 11.08
N HIS A 33 -14.40 -7.20 11.47
CA HIS A 33 -13.88 -7.18 12.83
C HIS A 33 -12.92 -6.00 12.94
N ASP A 34 -12.81 -5.43 14.13
CA ASP A 34 -11.90 -4.31 14.34
C ASP A 34 -10.46 -4.82 14.43
N GLU A 35 -9.60 -4.27 13.59
CA GLU A 35 -8.15 -4.37 13.69
C GLU A 35 -7.56 -3.05 14.21
N ARG A 36 -6.28 -3.09 14.57
CA ARG A 36 -5.57 -1.87 14.95
C ARG A 36 -5.35 -0.99 13.71
N SER A 37 -5.88 0.22 13.72
CA SER A 37 -5.53 1.23 12.71
C SER A 37 -4.03 1.58 12.73
N VAL A 38 -3.44 1.62 11.54
CA VAL A 38 -2.00 1.89 11.34
C VAL A 38 -1.84 3.21 10.61
N ARG A 39 -0.95 4.07 11.10
CA ARG A 39 -0.56 5.33 10.45
C ARG A 39 0.95 5.42 10.36
N ALA A 40 1.45 5.82 9.19
CA ALA A 40 2.86 5.94 8.88
C ALA A 40 3.13 7.16 8.00
N ILE A 41 4.37 7.64 8.00
CA ILE A 41 4.87 8.63 7.05
C ILE A 41 5.66 7.90 5.98
N TRP A 42 5.25 8.10 4.73
CA TRP A 42 5.88 7.51 3.56
C TRP A 42 6.61 8.57 2.75
N THR A 43 7.85 8.31 2.41
CA THR A 43 8.60 9.05 1.39
C THR A 43 8.58 8.22 0.11
N ILE A 44 7.96 8.75 -0.94
CA ILE A 44 7.79 8.06 -2.23
C ILE A 44 8.64 8.76 -3.28
N SER A 45 9.43 7.95 -4.00
CA SER A 45 10.19 8.35 -5.17
C SER A 45 9.87 7.40 -6.32
N SER A 46 9.30 7.92 -7.40
CA SER A 46 8.89 7.16 -8.59
C SER A 46 9.23 7.92 -9.88
N GLN A 47 9.35 7.15 -10.95
CA GLN A 47 9.53 7.62 -12.31
C GLN A 47 8.56 6.90 -13.24
N CYS A 48 8.09 7.59 -14.27
CA CYS A 48 7.11 7.06 -15.22
C CYS A 48 7.68 7.06 -16.64
N SER A 49 7.60 5.92 -17.32
CA SER A 49 7.86 5.81 -18.76
C SER A 49 6.65 6.23 -19.58
N TYR A 50 5.44 5.94 -19.07
CA TYR A 50 4.14 6.29 -19.66
C TYR A 50 3.14 6.68 -18.56
N PRO A 51 2.00 7.35 -18.89
CA PRO A 51 1.05 7.90 -17.91
C PRO A 51 0.44 6.92 -16.89
N THR A 52 0.58 5.61 -17.10
CA THR A 52 0.10 4.55 -16.20
C THR A 52 1.15 3.48 -15.93
N GLU A 53 2.40 3.72 -16.33
CA GLU A 53 3.53 2.80 -16.16
C GLU A 53 4.63 3.54 -15.41
N CYS A 54 4.58 3.39 -14.10
CA CYS A 54 5.53 4.01 -13.19
C CYS A 54 6.12 2.95 -12.28
N THR A 55 7.38 3.15 -11.89
CA THR A 55 8.06 2.33 -10.89
C THR A 55 8.84 3.23 -9.95
N GLY A 56 9.08 2.75 -8.74
CA GLY A 56 9.72 3.54 -7.71
C GLY A 56 9.93 2.79 -6.41
N THR A 57 10.15 3.56 -5.36
CA THR A 57 10.41 3.08 -4.01
C THR A 57 9.62 3.89 -2.99
N VAL A 58 9.07 3.20 -1.99
CA VAL A 58 8.49 3.76 -0.78
C VAL A 58 9.43 3.48 0.37
N THR A 59 9.73 4.52 1.15
CA THR A 59 10.39 4.38 2.44
C THR A 59 9.42 4.80 3.53
N SER A 60 9.16 3.91 4.47
CA SER A 60 8.28 4.15 5.61
C SER A 60 9.09 4.55 6.83
N ASP A 61 8.56 5.49 7.63
CA ASP A 61 9.09 5.83 8.95
C ASP A 61 9.05 4.67 9.97
N GLN A 62 8.34 3.59 9.64
CA GLN A 62 8.35 2.32 10.36
C GLN A 62 9.60 1.46 10.09
N GLY A 63 10.56 1.96 9.32
CA GLY A 63 11.87 1.32 9.12
C GLY A 63 11.93 0.30 7.97
N TRP A 64 10.93 0.29 7.08
CA TRP A 64 10.92 -0.58 5.90
C TRP A 64 10.95 0.20 4.59
N THR A 65 11.42 -0.47 3.55
CA THR A 65 11.43 0.02 2.17
C THR A 65 10.81 -1.02 1.25
N ALA A 66 9.99 -0.58 0.29
CA ALA A 66 9.31 -1.46 -0.65
C ALA A 66 9.25 -0.85 -2.06
N PRO A 67 9.22 -1.69 -3.12
CA PRO A 67 8.94 -1.21 -4.46
C PRO A 67 7.49 -0.72 -4.57
N ILE A 68 7.30 0.39 -5.30
CA ILE A 68 6.00 0.86 -5.77
C ILE A 68 5.95 0.81 -7.28
N TYR A 69 4.81 0.45 -7.83
CA TYR A 69 4.57 0.51 -9.26
C TYR A 69 3.14 0.90 -9.58
N GLN A 70 2.90 1.41 -10.79
CA GLN A 70 1.58 1.71 -11.30
C GLN A 70 1.24 0.79 -12.47
N THR A 71 0.01 0.31 -12.50
CA THR A 71 -0.57 -0.38 -13.67
C THR A 71 -2.07 -0.11 -13.72
N GLY A 72 -2.61 0.13 -14.93
CA GLY A 72 -4.05 0.37 -15.11
C GLY A 72 -4.60 1.58 -14.34
N GLY A 73 -3.75 2.58 -14.03
CA GLY A 73 -4.13 3.76 -13.26
C GLY A 73 -4.13 3.57 -11.73
N GLU A 74 -3.77 2.38 -11.23
CA GLU A 74 -3.69 2.08 -9.81
C GLU A 74 -2.24 1.87 -9.38
N TRP A 75 -1.92 2.35 -8.17
CA TRP A 75 -0.63 2.17 -7.52
C TRP A 75 -0.64 0.94 -6.62
N TYR A 76 0.48 0.23 -6.64
CA TYR A 76 0.70 -0.98 -5.86
C TYR A 76 2.00 -0.86 -5.08
N VAL A 77 1.96 -1.14 -3.78
CA VAL A 77 3.15 -1.30 -2.93
C VAL A 77 3.12 -2.70 -2.35
N LYS A 78 4.20 -3.46 -2.52
CA LYS A 78 4.32 -4.82 -2.00
C LYS A 78 5.39 -4.88 -0.92
N HIS A 79 4.96 -5.16 0.30
CA HIS A 79 5.82 -5.22 1.47
C HIS A 79 5.69 -6.59 2.16
N ILE A 80 6.81 -7.14 2.61
CA ILE A 80 6.81 -8.36 3.42
C ILE A 80 6.86 -7.91 4.88
N VAL A 81 5.88 -8.36 5.66
CA VAL A 81 5.82 -8.15 7.11
C VAL A 81 6.46 -9.37 7.76
N PRO A 82 7.71 -9.28 8.26
CA PRO A 82 8.37 -10.42 8.88
C PRO A 82 7.63 -10.83 10.15
N ASP A 83 7.66 -12.13 10.45
CA ASP A 83 7.14 -12.69 11.70
C ASP A 83 5.66 -12.38 12.00
N TRP A 84 4.86 -12.18 10.96
CA TRP A 84 3.48 -11.70 11.09
C TRP A 84 2.54 -12.72 11.74
N ILE A 85 2.69 -14.00 11.42
CA ILE A 85 1.84 -15.08 11.93
C ILE A 85 2.64 -15.88 12.95
N PRO A 86 2.31 -15.79 14.25
CA PRO A 86 2.89 -16.68 15.25
C PRO A 86 2.30 -18.09 15.09
N CYS A 87 3.17 -19.10 15.06
CA CYS A 87 2.78 -20.50 14.97
C CYS A 87 2.71 -21.16 16.35
N PRO A 88 1.87 -22.19 16.56
CA PRO A 88 1.76 -22.90 17.84
C PRO A 88 3.04 -23.61 18.30
N ASP A 89 3.96 -23.92 17.37
CA ASP A 89 5.25 -24.55 17.63
C ASP A 89 6.36 -23.54 18.02
N GLY A 90 6.00 -22.25 18.14
CA GLY A 90 6.93 -21.17 18.47
C GLY A 90 7.68 -20.59 17.27
N THR A 91 7.45 -21.12 16.06
CA THR A 91 7.95 -20.51 14.82
C THR A 91 7.03 -19.37 14.37
N THR A 92 7.42 -18.68 13.31
CA THR A 92 6.68 -17.57 12.72
C THR A 92 6.63 -17.73 11.21
N ALA A 93 5.61 -17.14 10.59
CA ALA A 93 5.53 -17.01 9.14
C ALA A 93 5.30 -15.55 8.73
N ASP A 94 5.95 -15.15 7.64
CA ASP A 94 5.85 -13.80 7.10
C ASP A 94 4.45 -13.52 6.53
N GLY A 95 4.04 -12.26 6.60
CA GLY A 95 2.86 -11.73 5.95
C GLY A 95 3.21 -11.05 4.63
N PHE A 96 2.38 -11.22 3.61
CA PHE A 96 2.50 -10.51 2.34
C PHE A 96 1.49 -9.37 2.30
N GLN A 97 1.98 -8.15 2.48
CA GLN A 97 1.17 -6.94 2.48
C GLN A 97 1.18 -6.27 1.11
N VAL A 98 -0.01 -5.94 0.61
CA VAL A 98 -0.24 -5.24 -0.65
C VAL A 98 -1.13 -4.05 -0.40
N PHE A 99 -0.59 -2.86 -0.66
CA PHE A 99 -1.35 -1.63 -0.73
C PHE A 99 -1.74 -1.37 -2.18
N ARG A 100 -3.03 -1.22 -2.45
CA ARG A 100 -3.56 -0.87 -3.76
C ARG A 100 -4.38 0.40 -3.65
N PHE A 101 -4.03 1.46 -4.36
CA PHE A 101 -4.70 2.75 -4.22
C PHE A 101 -4.65 3.60 -5.50
N LYS A 102 -5.53 4.57 -5.60
CA LYS A 102 -5.59 5.54 -6.71
C LYS A 102 -6.09 6.90 -6.25
N ALA A 103 -5.77 7.93 -7.03
CA ALA A 103 -6.23 9.28 -6.76
C ALA A 103 -7.74 9.40 -6.99
N MET A 104 -8.46 9.89 -5.98
CA MET A 104 -9.92 10.03 -6.03
C MET A 104 -10.33 11.45 -5.64
N THR A 105 -11.50 11.86 -6.09
CA THR A 105 -12.14 13.10 -5.63
C THR A 105 -12.32 13.07 -4.11
N PRO A 106 -12.41 14.24 -3.44
CA PRO A 106 -12.59 14.29 -1.99
C PRO A 106 -13.81 13.51 -1.45
N GLY A 107 -14.86 13.37 -2.27
CA GLY A 107 -16.04 12.55 -1.96
C GLY A 107 -15.82 11.04 -2.10
N GLY A 108 -14.73 10.60 -2.73
CA GLY A 108 -14.45 9.18 -3.01
C GLY A 108 -15.24 8.59 -4.18
N ASP A 109 -16.05 9.41 -4.87
CA ASP A 109 -16.99 8.92 -5.88
C ASP A 109 -16.38 8.72 -7.28
N ASN A 110 -15.30 9.44 -7.59
CA ASN A 110 -14.70 9.44 -8.92
C ASN A 110 -13.16 9.50 -8.84
N THR A 111 -12.49 9.00 -9.87
CA THR A 111 -11.04 9.17 -10.02
C THR A 111 -10.72 10.61 -10.40
N ASP A 112 -9.76 11.22 -9.71
CA ASP A 112 -9.25 12.57 -10.02
C ASP A 112 -7.71 12.57 -9.94
N PRO A 113 -7.00 12.62 -11.08
CA PRO A 113 -5.54 12.63 -11.12
C PRO A 113 -4.89 13.85 -10.43
N THR A 114 -5.65 14.92 -10.21
CA THR A 114 -5.14 16.15 -9.56
C THR A 114 -5.34 16.15 -8.04
N SER A 115 -6.03 15.13 -7.51
CA SER A 115 -6.30 15.02 -6.09
C SER A 115 -5.03 14.71 -5.30
N ASN A 116 -4.87 15.40 -4.16
CA ASN A 116 -3.82 15.12 -3.18
C ASN A 116 -4.18 13.95 -2.25
N THR A 117 -5.37 13.37 -2.42
CA THR A 117 -5.89 12.25 -1.63
C THR A 117 -6.03 11.04 -2.52
N LEU A 118 -5.32 9.97 -2.16
CA LEU A 118 -5.45 8.66 -2.76
C LEU A 118 -6.11 7.72 -1.76
N VAL A 119 -6.98 6.85 -2.25
CA VAL A 119 -7.68 5.88 -1.42
C VAL A 119 -7.64 4.51 -2.06
N GLY A 120 -7.84 3.48 -1.24
CA GLY A 120 -7.85 2.11 -1.69
C GLY A 120 -7.87 1.13 -0.53
N GLU A 121 -7.03 0.11 -0.61
CA GLU A 121 -7.03 -1.04 0.29
C GLU A 121 -5.60 -1.41 0.68
N ASP A 122 -5.44 -1.76 1.95
CA ASP A 122 -4.27 -2.43 2.52
C ASP A 122 -4.70 -3.86 2.83
N SER A 123 -4.08 -4.83 2.14
CA SER A 123 -4.38 -6.25 2.33
C SER A 123 -3.14 -7.00 2.77
N THR A 124 -3.24 -7.81 3.81
CA THR A 124 -2.15 -8.68 4.28
C THR A 124 -2.60 -10.13 4.24
N THR A 125 -1.81 -10.96 3.57
CA THR A 125 -2.10 -12.38 3.37
C THR A 125 -1.01 -13.26 3.96
N GLY A 126 -1.41 -14.30 4.67
CA GLY A 126 -0.52 -15.33 5.17
C GLY A 126 -0.25 -16.41 4.13
N PRO A 127 0.96 -17.00 4.10
CA PRO A 127 1.21 -18.19 3.29
C PRO A 127 0.25 -19.32 3.67
N GLY A 128 -0.41 -19.91 2.67
CA GLY A 128 -1.30 -21.05 2.87
C GLY A 128 -0.53 -22.27 3.40
N GLY A 129 -1.07 -22.97 4.39
CA GLY A 129 -0.43 -24.10 5.05
C GLY A 129 0.57 -23.73 6.15
N ALA A 130 0.92 -22.45 6.30
CA ALA A 130 1.75 -22.00 7.41
C ALA A 130 1.02 -22.11 8.75
N CYS A 131 1.78 -22.36 9.82
CA CYS A 131 1.26 -22.52 11.19
C CYS A 131 0.10 -23.54 11.32
N GLY A 132 0.03 -24.55 10.45
CA GLY A 132 -1.02 -25.58 10.46
C GLY A 132 -2.40 -25.08 10.02
N ARG A 133 -2.50 -23.87 9.44
CA ARG A 133 -3.76 -23.31 8.92
C ARG A 133 -3.95 -23.67 7.45
N SER A 134 -5.05 -24.37 7.14
CA SER A 134 -5.37 -24.77 5.76
C SER A 134 -5.79 -23.60 4.87
N LEU A 135 -6.52 -22.64 5.42
CA LEU A 135 -6.88 -21.40 4.72
C LEU A 135 -5.90 -20.27 5.08
N PRO A 136 -5.50 -19.44 4.11
CA PRO A 136 -4.67 -18.28 4.39
C PRO A 136 -5.41 -17.32 5.32
N LEU A 137 -4.68 -16.69 6.24
CA LEU A 137 -5.19 -15.53 6.96
C LEU A 137 -5.17 -14.35 5.99
N PHE A 138 -6.33 -13.80 5.66
CA PHE A 138 -6.46 -12.63 4.80
C PHE A 138 -7.09 -11.49 5.59
N ILE A 139 -6.34 -10.41 5.79
CA ILE A 139 -6.82 -9.17 6.43
C ILE A 139 -6.88 -8.08 5.37
N ALA A 140 -8.01 -7.40 5.22
CA ALA A 140 -8.16 -6.24 4.35
C ALA A 140 -8.66 -5.03 5.15
N MET A 141 -8.02 -3.88 4.97
CA MET A 141 -8.33 -2.60 5.61
C MET A 141 -8.51 -1.51 4.56
N PRO A 142 -9.46 -0.58 4.72
CA PRO A 142 -9.49 0.64 3.92
C PRO A 142 -8.21 1.45 4.10
N PHE A 143 -7.64 1.92 2.99
CA PHE A 143 -6.39 2.65 2.96
C PHE A 143 -6.59 4.07 2.42
N LYS A 144 -5.87 5.02 3.01
CA LYS A 144 -5.82 6.41 2.57
C LYS A 144 -4.39 6.93 2.60
N LEU A 145 -4.00 7.62 1.54
CA LEU A 145 -2.71 8.28 1.38
C LEU A 145 -2.94 9.76 1.08
N VAL A 146 -2.38 10.65 1.91
CA VAL A 146 -2.54 12.10 1.75
C VAL A 146 -1.17 12.76 1.69
N LYS A 147 -0.94 13.61 0.69
CA LYS A 147 0.34 14.33 0.56
C LYS A 147 0.57 15.27 1.75
N VAL A 148 1.78 15.27 2.28
CA VAL A 148 2.25 16.15 3.35
C VAL A 148 3.05 17.28 2.71
N GLY A 149 2.47 18.49 2.66
CA GLY A 149 3.16 19.75 2.33
C GLY A 149 3.76 19.82 0.94
#